data_AF-A0A9E4LU95-F1
#
_entry.id   AF-A0A9E4LU95-F1
#
_cell.length_a   1.000
_cell.length_b   1.000
_cell.length_c   1.000
_cell.angle_alpha   90.00
_cell.angle_beta   90.00
_cell.angle_gamma   90.00
#
_symmetry.space_group_name_H-M   'P 1'
#
loop_
_entity.id
_entity.type
_entity.pdbx_description
1 polymer ?
#
loop_
_entity_poly.entity_id
_entity_poly.type
_entity_poly.pdbx_seq_one_letter_code
_entity_poly.pdbx_strand_id
1 'polypeptide(L)' 'MPLDVMARAQEAAETCDLLIAVGSSLVVEPAAFDPPSGEGGGARLVIVNREPTPLDGIADAVVRG' A
#
# COMPACT_ATOMS: atom_id res chain seq x y z
N MET A 1 -15.31 -11.10 -3.44
CA MET A 1 -14.74 -9.93 -4.15
C MET A 1 -14.61 -10.32 -5.62
N PRO A 2 -15.02 -9.48 -6.60
CA PRO A 2 -14.90 -9.82 -8.02
C PRO A 2 -13.43 -9.93 -8.47
N LEU A 3 -13.09 -11.01 -9.18
CA LEU A 3 -11.70 -11.34 -9.56
C LEU A 3 -11.09 -10.33 -10.54
N ASP A 4 -11.90 -9.79 -11.45
CA ASP A 4 -11.53 -8.78 -12.42
C ASP A 4 -11.16 -7.45 -11.76
N VAL A 5 -11.91 -7.05 -10.74
CA VAL A 5 -11.64 -5.84 -9.95
C VAL A 5 -10.34 -6.00 -9.15
N MET A 6 -10.13 -7.18 -8.56
CA MET A 6 -8.90 -7.48 -7.83
C MET A 6 -7.67 -7.45 -8.74
N ALA A 7 -7.75 -8.08 -9.91
CA ALA A 7 -6.63 -8.11 -10.87
C ALA A 7 -6.24 -6.71 -11.33
N ARG A 8 -7.23 -5.84 -11.61
CA ARG A 8 -6.98 -4.44 -12.00
C ARG A 8 -6.39 -3.62 -10.86
N ALA A 9 -6.85 -3.84 -9.62
CA ALA A 9 -6.29 -3.15 -8.45
C ALA A 9 -4.83 -3.57 -8.21
N GLN A 10 -4.54 -4.86 -8.36
CA GLN A 10 -3.20 -5.43 -8.25
C GLN A 10 -2.25 -4.86 -9.29
N GLU A 11 -2.64 -4.88 -10.57
CA GLU A 11 -1.85 -4.33 -11.67
C GLU A 11 -1.56 -2.84 -11.46
N ALA A 12 -2.55 -2.07 -11.01
CA ALA A 12 -2.37 -0.65 -10.69
C ALA A 12 -1.39 -0.44 -9.52
N ALA A 13 -1.43 -1.28 -8.49
CA ALA A 13 -0.52 -1.20 -7.36
C ALA A 13 0.93 -1.58 -7.73
N GLU A 14 1.10 -2.59 -8.58
CA GLU A 14 2.42 -3.06 -9.05
C GLU A 14 3.10 -2.08 -10.02
N THR A 15 2.32 -1.32 -10.80
CA THR A 15 2.82 -0.43 -11.85
C THR A 15 2.89 1.04 -11.45
N CYS A 16 2.44 1.39 -10.23
CA CYS A 16 2.47 2.77 -9.77
C CYS A 16 3.87 3.22 -9.35
N ASP A 17 4.10 4.54 -9.40
CA ASP A 17 5.30 5.16 -8.84
C ASP A 17 5.11 5.55 -7.36
N LEU A 18 3.86 5.58 -6.90
CA LEU A 18 3.44 5.99 -5.56
C LEU A 18 2.11 5.31 -5.17
N LEU A 19 2.13 4.61 -4.05
CA LEU A 19 0.97 4.05 -3.37
C LEU A 19 0.67 4.87 -2.11
N ILE A 20 -0.60 5.27 -1.93
CA ILE A 20 -1.04 6.00 -0.73
C ILE A 20 -2.15 5.20 -0.03
N ALA A 21 -1.88 4.74 1.19
CA ALA A 21 -2.88 4.14 2.06
C ALA A 21 -3.48 5.21 2.99
N VAL A 22 -4.79 5.43 2.90
CA VAL A 22 -5.48 6.47 3.69
C VAL A 22 -6.57 5.84 4.56
N GLY A 23 -6.50 6.05 5.88
CA GLY A 23 -7.52 5.58 6.83
C GLY A 23 -7.70 4.06 6.86
N SER A 24 -6.65 3.31 6.49
CA SER A 24 -6.63 1.84 6.47
C SER A 24 -5.67 1.32 7.54
N SER A 25 -6.07 0.25 8.23
CA SER A 25 -5.19 -0.46 9.17
C SER A 25 -4.17 -1.36 8.47
N LEU A 26 -4.34 -1.63 7.17
CA LEU A 26 -3.47 -2.49 6.37
C LEU A 26 -3.30 -3.91 6.98
N VAL A 27 -4.42 -4.53 7.37
CA VAL A 27 -4.43 -5.90 7.94
C VAL A 27 -5.32 -6.88 7.17
N VAL A 28 -6.13 -6.40 6.21
CA VAL A 28 -7.10 -7.22 5.48
C VAL A 28 -6.59 -7.50 4.07
N GLU A 29 -6.24 -8.75 3.81
CA GLU A 29 -5.93 -9.23 2.47
C GLU A 29 -7.19 -9.26 1.58
N PRO A 30 -7.09 -8.94 0.28
CA PRO A 30 -5.88 -8.60 -0.50
C PRO A 30 -5.54 -7.08 -0.48
N ALA A 31 -6.27 -6.28 0.28
CA ALA A 31 -6.14 -4.82 0.26
C ALA A 31 -4.91 -4.31 1.02
N ALA A 32 -4.36 -5.12 1.94
CA ALA A 32 -3.11 -4.87 2.63
C ALA A 32 -1.86 -5.22 1.79
N PHE A 33 -1.99 -5.09 0.46
CA PHE A 33 -0.96 -5.43 -0.51
C PHE A 33 0.40 -4.82 -0.12
N ASP A 34 1.42 -5.68 -0.03
CA ASP A 34 2.79 -5.25 0.22
C ASP A 34 3.33 -4.56 -1.04
N PRO A 35 3.70 -3.27 -0.98
CA PRO A 35 4.37 -2.62 -2.09
C PRO A 35 5.70 -3.34 -2.37
N PRO A 36 6.10 -3.48 -3.63
CA PRO A 36 7.39 -4.07 -3.98
C PRO A 36 8.51 -3.28 -3.31
N SER A 37 9.11 -3.85 -2.27
CA SER A 37 10.21 -3.27 -1.50
C SER A 37 11.52 -3.78 -2.08
N GLY A 38 12.30 -2.91 -2.75
CA GLY A 38 13.60 -3.28 -3.29
C GLY A 38 14.24 -2.24 -4.21
N GLU A 39 15.58 -2.19 -4.22
CA GLU A 39 16.43 -1.20 -4.89
C GLU A 39 16.35 -1.19 -6.45
N GLY A 40 15.42 -1.92 -7.06
CA GLY A 40 15.32 -2.09 -8.51
C GLY A 40 14.16 -1.38 -9.21
N GLY A 41 13.24 -0.77 -8.45
CA GLY A 41 12.02 -0.16 -8.99
C GLY A 41 10.80 -0.65 -8.22
N GLY A 42 10.35 0.14 -7.25
CA GLY A 42 9.19 -0.16 -6.42
C GLY A 42 8.52 1.14 -6.03
N ALA A 43 7.21 1.21 -6.19
CA ALA A 43 6.40 2.37 -5.83
C ALA A 43 6.76 2.89 -4.43
N ARG A 44 6.83 4.21 -4.26
CA ARG A 44 6.93 4.78 -2.91
C ARG A 44 5.65 4.49 -2.13
N LEU A 45 5.75 4.19 -0.84
CA LEU A 45 4.62 3.95 0.05
C LEU A 45 4.43 5.13 1.00
N VAL A 46 3.24 5.73 0.96
CA VAL A 46 2.82 6.76 1.93
C VAL A 46 1.61 6.27 2.71
N ILE A 47 1.67 6.35 4.03
CA ILE A 47 0.58 5.95 4.91
C ILE A 47 0.04 7.18 5.62
N VAL A 48 -1.25 7.44 5.46
CA VAL A 48 -1.98 8.50 6.16
C VAL A 48 -2.99 7.83 7.08
N ASN A 49 -2.62 7.67 8.35
CA ASN A 49 -3.49 7.01 9.32
C ASN A 49 -3.33 7.56 10.73
N ARG A 50 -4.42 7.53 11.51
CA ARG A 50 -4.44 8.00 12.90
C ARG A 50 -3.71 7.03 13.83
N GLU A 51 -3.85 5.74 13.53
CA GLU A 51 -3.28 4.64 14.30
C GLU A 51 -2.09 4.02 13.56
N PRO A 52 -1.15 3.37 14.28
CA PRO A 52 -0.06 2.61 13.66
C PRO A 52 -0.57 1.51 12.74
N THR A 53 0.19 1.22 11.69
CA THR A 53 -0.04 0.10 10.77
C THR A 53 1.15 -0.86 10.76
N PRO A 54 0.96 -2.13 10.41
CA PRO A 54 2.08 -3.08 10.28
C PRO A 54 3.14 -2.63 9.27
N LEU A 55 2.75 -1.86 8.25
CA LEU A 55 3.64 -1.41 7.17
C LEU A 55 4.34 -0.09 7.45
N ASP A 56 4.13 0.54 8.62
CA ASP A 56 4.78 1.80 8.98
C ASP A 56 6.32 1.73 8.90
N GLY A 57 6.91 0.55 9.15
CA GLY A 57 8.36 0.34 9.14
C GLY A 57 8.98 0.28 7.74
N ILE A 58 8.18 0.04 6.70
CA ILE A 58 8.63 -0.03 5.30
C ILE A 58 8.14 1.15 4.46
N ALA A 59 7.28 2.01 5.02
CA ALA A 59 6.74 3.17 4.34
C ALA A 59 7.81 4.27 4.18
N ASP A 60 7.85 4.92 3.02
CA ASP A 60 8.70 6.09 2.78
C ASP A 60 8.25 7.30 3.61
N ALA A 61 6.94 7.40 3.89
CA ALA A 61 6.41 8.42 4.79
C ALA A 61 5.16 7.95 5.53
N VAL A 62 5.04 8.39 6.77
CA VAL A 62 3.86 8.16 7.60
C VAL A 62 3.33 9.48 8.16
N VAL A 63 2.11 9.84 7.78
CA VAL A 63 1.40 11.04 8.23
C VAL A 63 0.36 10.65 9.26
N ARG A 64 0.44 11.27 10.45
CA ARG A 64 -0.50 11.05 11.57
C ARG A 64 -1.48 12.21 11.68
N GLY A 65 -2.76 11.91 11.93
CA GLY A 65 -3.85 12.89 12.08
C GLY A 65 -5.03 12.39 12.93
#